data_AF-A0A2C5Y8Y5-F1
#
_entry.id   AF-A0A2C5Y8Y5-F1
#
_cell.length_a   1.000
_cell.length_b   1.000
_cell.length_c   1.000
_cell.angle_alpha   90.00
_cell.angle_beta   90.00
_cell.angle_gamma   90.00
#
_symmetry.space_group_name_H-M   'P 1'
#
loop_
_entity.id
_entity.type
_entity.pdbx_description
1 polymer ?
#
loop_
_entity_poly.entity_id
_entity_poly.type
_entity_poly.pdbx_seq_one_letter_code
_entity_poly.pdbx_strand_id
1 'polypeptide(L)'
;MTATVHTANRDTPITTTNDATKQSNWYEQDDQVSTAAGYLLGSTRQVAKNTQPHGTYKGLASAKPKTTVGPIQAPTNVRTITVTDFAPDVCKDYKQTGFCGFGDNCKFLHSREDYKQGWQLDREWENVSKGRHKMGGTVVASARRDKPKDDDDDDEEAMLDNIPFVCIICRESYKEPIVTRCGHYFCEACALKRYRRDPTCAACGVGTNGVFNTAKRLKRLLTRKRERAAIRRKEAIEAGEEVSDGDEETHDK
;
A
#
# COMPACT_ATOMS: atom_id res chain seq x y z
N MET A 1 10.24 20.64 28.84
CA MET A 1 9.84 20.93 27.45
C MET A 1 8.32 21.10 27.44
N THR A 2 7.84 22.33 27.34
CA THR A 2 6.41 22.66 27.34
C THR A 2 5.85 22.45 25.93
N ALA A 3 4.85 21.57 25.78
CA ALA A 3 4.20 21.32 24.50
C ALA A 3 3.42 22.56 24.04
N THR A 4 3.50 22.89 22.74
CA THR A 4 2.74 23.99 22.14
C THR A 4 1.26 23.62 22.04
N VAL A 5 0.39 24.42 22.68
CA VAL A 5 -1.06 24.26 22.60
C VAL A 5 -1.58 25.09 21.43
N HIS A 6 -2.12 24.43 20.41
CA HIS A 6 -2.80 25.10 19.30
C HIS A 6 -4.27 25.33 19.68
N THR A 7 -4.68 26.59 19.81
CA THR A 7 -6.08 26.97 20.05
C THR A 7 -6.80 27.18 18.73
N ALA A 8 -7.90 26.45 18.49
CA ALA A 8 -8.72 26.65 17.30
C ALA A 8 -9.54 27.95 17.41
N ASN A 9 -9.62 28.72 16.32
CA ASN A 9 -10.52 29.87 16.22
C ASN A 9 -11.97 29.37 16.08
N ARG A 10 -12.87 29.83 16.96
CA ARG A 10 -14.29 29.40 17.00
C ARG A 10 -15.22 30.37 16.28
N ASP A 11 -14.69 31.49 15.77
CA ASP A 11 -15.44 32.55 15.11
C ASP A 11 -15.54 32.34 13.60
N THR A 12 -14.74 31.44 13.03
CA THR A 12 -14.77 31.14 11.59
C THR A 12 -15.89 30.14 11.28
N PRO A 13 -16.88 30.51 10.45
CA PRO A 13 -17.91 29.56 10.02
C PRO A 13 -17.26 28.43 9.21
N ILE A 14 -17.78 27.21 9.36
CA ILE A 14 -17.37 26.06 8.57
C ILE A 14 -17.73 26.38 7.12
N THR A 15 -16.75 26.78 6.31
CA THR A 15 -16.97 27.06 4.90
C THR A 15 -17.38 25.76 4.25
N THR A 16 -18.61 25.68 3.75
CA THR A 16 -19.02 24.62 2.83
C THR A 16 -18.23 24.82 1.55
N THR A 17 -17.07 24.19 1.48
CA THR A 17 -16.20 24.16 0.30
C THR A 17 -16.85 23.29 -0.76
N ASN A 18 -17.96 23.75 -1.34
CA ASN A 18 -18.45 23.22 -2.59
C ASN A 18 -17.43 23.62 -3.66
N ASP A 19 -16.52 22.69 -3.92
CA ASP A 19 -15.33 22.76 -4.78
C ASP A 19 -15.64 22.96 -6.28
N ALA A 20 -16.91 23.23 -6.61
CA ALA A 20 -17.44 23.31 -7.96
C ALA A 20 -16.90 24.51 -8.75
N THR A 21 -16.50 25.61 -8.09
CA THR A 21 -15.95 26.81 -8.74
C THR A 21 -14.46 27.01 -8.47
N LYS A 22 -13.77 26.01 -7.89
CA LYS A 22 -12.33 26.13 -7.60
C LYS A 22 -11.55 26.30 -8.90
N GLN A 23 -10.77 27.38 -8.97
CA GLN A 23 -9.91 27.69 -10.09
C GLN A 23 -8.47 27.22 -9.80
N SER A 24 -7.81 26.61 -10.77
CA SER A 24 -6.41 26.20 -10.67
C SER A 24 -5.52 27.22 -11.38
N ASN A 25 -5.12 28.27 -10.67
CA ASN A 25 -4.14 29.23 -11.17
C ASN A 25 -2.73 28.75 -10.82
N TRP A 26 -2.21 27.84 -11.66
CA TRP A 26 -0.85 27.29 -11.52
C TRP A 26 0.23 28.16 -12.18
N TYR A 27 -0.16 28.97 -13.17
CA TYR A 27 0.73 29.92 -13.81
C TYR A 27 0.69 31.25 -13.04
N GLU A 28 1.82 31.95 -13.00
CA GLU A 28 1.93 33.33 -12.48
C GLU A 28 0.98 34.22 -13.28
N GLN A 29 -0.27 34.26 -12.82
CA GLN A 29 -1.22 35.26 -13.22
C GLN A 29 -0.86 36.46 -12.37
N ASP A 30 0.08 37.28 -12.86
CA ASP A 30 0.25 38.62 -12.29
C ASP A 30 -1.16 39.23 -12.24
N ASP A 31 -1.68 39.51 -11.04
CA ASP A 31 -3.02 40.03 -10.84
C ASP A 31 -3.27 41.34 -11.60
N GLN A 32 -2.20 41.95 -12.14
CA GLN A 32 -2.24 43.10 -13.04
C GLN A 32 -2.69 42.77 -14.48
N VAL A 33 -2.52 41.53 -14.97
CA VAL A 33 -2.92 41.13 -16.34
C VAL A 33 -4.35 40.61 -16.38
N SER A 34 -4.82 39.95 -15.31
CA SER A 34 -6.22 39.50 -15.19
C SER A 34 -7.18 40.67 -14.93
N THR A 35 -6.72 41.71 -14.23
CA THR A 35 -7.49 42.96 -14.02
C THR A 35 -7.19 44.06 -15.04
N ALA A 36 -6.22 43.85 -15.94
CA ALA A 36 -6.04 44.74 -17.08
C ALA A 36 -7.32 44.70 -17.92
N ALA A 37 -8.10 45.76 -17.81
CA ALA A 37 -9.36 45.99 -18.52
C ALA A 37 -9.25 45.84 -20.05
N GLY A 38 -8.06 45.64 -20.61
CA GLY A 38 -7.83 45.33 -22.02
C GLY A 38 -8.03 43.86 -22.42
N TYR A 39 -8.08 42.91 -21.48
CA TYR A 39 -8.27 41.47 -21.81
C TYR A 39 -9.70 40.98 -21.57
N LEU A 40 -10.35 41.41 -20.47
CA LEU A 40 -11.73 41.03 -20.13
C LEU A 40 -12.80 41.82 -20.91
N LEU A 41 -12.56 43.11 -21.16
CA LEU A 41 -13.40 43.89 -22.06
C LEU A 41 -12.68 43.92 -23.40
N GLY A 42 -13.06 43.00 -24.30
CA GLY A 42 -12.62 43.04 -25.69
C GLY A 42 -12.60 44.49 -26.19
N SER A 43 -11.50 44.88 -26.84
CA SER A 43 -11.09 46.23 -27.23
C SER A 43 -12.21 47.05 -27.91
N THR A 44 -13.19 47.49 -27.14
CA THR A 44 -14.36 48.27 -27.58
C THR A 44 -14.29 49.70 -27.04
N ARG A 45 -13.38 49.98 -26.10
CA ARG A 45 -13.04 51.34 -25.70
C ARG A 45 -11.73 51.73 -26.36
N GLN A 46 -11.81 52.62 -27.35
CA GLN A 46 -10.64 53.32 -27.86
C GLN A 46 -9.97 54.04 -26.70
N VAL A 47 -8.85 53.51 -26.21
CA VAL A 47 -7.98 54.25 -25.30
C VAL A 47 -7.51 55.47 -26.05
N ALA A 48 -7.77 56.66 -25.50
CA ALA A 48 -7.34 57.93 -26.07
C ALA A 48 -5.84 57.83 -26.43
N LYS A 49 -5.51 58.03 -27.70
CA LYS A 49 -4.13 58.04 -28.18
C LYS A 49 -3.41 59.20 -27.48
N ASN A 50 -2.72 58.90 -26.39
CA ASN A 50 -1.85 59.87 -25.75
C ASN A 50 -0.65 60.07 -26.68
N THR A 51 -0.66 61.17 -27.43
CA THR A 51 0.33 61.54 -28.45
C THR A 51 1.65 61.88 -27.78
N GLN A 52 2.43 60.86 -27.42
CA GLN A 52 3.81 61.01 -26.98
C GLN A 52 4.75 61.03 -28.21
N PRO A 53 5.85 61.81 -28.17
CA PRO A 53 6.68 62.08 -29.34
C PRO A 53 7.32 60.81 -29.93
N HIS A 54 7.43 60.80 -31.26
CA HIS A 54 7.71 59.65 -32.14
C HIS A 54 9.16 59.11 -32.08
N GLY A 55 9.85 59.25 -30.95
CA GLY A 55 11.27 58.89 -30.78
C GLY A 55 11.61 58.12 -29.50
N THR A 56 10.70 58.02 -28.55
CA THR A 56 10.98 57.29 -27.30
C THR A 56 10.84 55.78 -27.52
N TYR A 57 11.89 55.01 -27.23
CA TYR A 57 11.89 53.55 -27.31
C TYR A 57 10.80 52.96 -26.39
N LYS A 58 9.79 52.31 -26.98
CA LYS A 58 8.63 51.72 -26.28
C LYS A 58 8.80 50.21 -25.99
N GLY A 59 10.03 49.73 -25.91
CA GLY A 59 10.35 48.32 -25.71
C GLY A 59 10.29 47.48 -26.98
N LEU A 60 11.00 46.35 -26.97
CA LEU A 60 11.12 45.42 -28.10
C LEU A 60 9.76 44.82 -28.55
N ALA A 61 8.80 44.73 -27.63
CA ALA A 61 7.47 44.17 -27.88
C ALA A 61 6.55 45.10 -28.70
N SER A 62 6.75 46.42 -28.64
CA SER A 62 5.95 47.40 -29.41
C SER A 62 6.34 47.45 -30.90
N ALA A 63 7.50 46.92 -31.27
CA ALA A 63 8.05 46.96 -32.63
C ALA A 63 7.69 45.72 -33.48
N LYS A 64 7.12 44.67 -32.89
CA LYS A 64 6.73 43.44 -33.59
C LYS A 64 5.22 43.41 -33.88
N PRO A 65 4.78 42.85 -35.02
CA PRO A 65 3.36 42.64 -35.27
C PRO A 65 2.78 41.74 -34.19
N LYS A 66 1.59 42.10 -33.67
CA LYS A 66 0.88 41.31 -32.65
C LYS A 66 0.37 40.01 -33.29
N THR A 67 1.21 38.99 -33.34
CA THR A 67 0.84 37.66 -33.82
C THR A 67 0.26 36.84 -32.66
N THR A 68 -0.83 36.11 -32.91
CA THR A 68 -1.49 35.21 -31.93
C THR A 68 -0.69 33.92 -31.65
N VAL A 69 0.63 33.96 -31.82
CA VAL A 69 1.52 32.82 -31.64
C VAL A 69 2.36 33.12 -30.40
N GLY A 70 2.08 32.41 -29.31
CA GLY A 70 2.72 32.61 -28.02
C GLY A 70 2.15 31.64 -26.98
N PRO A 71 2.63 31.69 -25.74
CA PRO A 71 2.10 30.89 -24.64
C PRO A 71 0.58 31.09 -24.53
N ILE A 72 -0.18 30.01 -24.67
CA ILE A 72 -1.64 30.03 -24.54
C ILE A 72 -2.03 29.96 -23.07
N GLN A 73 -3.02 30.75 -22.67
CA GLN A 73 -3.55 30.70 -21.31
C GLN A 73 -4.35 29.40 -21.10
N ALA A 74 -3.99 28.64 -20.06
CA ALA A 74 -4.73 27.45 -19.68
C ALA A 74 -6.12 27.83 -19.13
N PRO A 75 -7.17 27.02 -19.39
CA PRO A 75 -8.49 27.26 -18.83
C PRO A 75 -8.47 27.09 -17.30
N THR A 76 -9.04 28.03 -16.56
CA THR A 76 -8.99 28.04 -15.08
C THR A 76 -10.02 27.10 -14.44
N ASN A 77 -11.00 26.63 -15.22
CA ASN A 77 -12.15 25.84 -14.78
C ASN A 77 -12.07 24.35 -15.17
N VAL A 78 -10.93 23.89 -15.71
CA VAL A 78 -10.74 22.50 -16.14
C VAL A 78 -9.65 21.85 -15.31
N ARG A 79 -9.97 20.71 -14.67
CA ARG A 79 -8.98 19.86 -14.01
C ARG A 79 -8.49 18.82 -15.00
N THR A 80 -7.19 18.87 -15.31
CA THR A 80 -6.55 17.84 -16.13
C THR A 80 -6.44 16.54 -15.34
N ILE A 81 -6.95 15.43 -15.89
CA ILE A 81 -6.82 14.10 -15.28
C ILE A 81 -5.35 13.69 -15.35
N THR A 82 -4.71 13.54 -14.19
CA THR A 82 -3.34 13.03 -14.10
C THR A 82 -3.37 11.51 -13.99
N VAL A 83 -2.92 10.82 -15.04
CA VAL A 83 -2.71 9.37 -15.02
C VAL A 83 -1.21 9.12 -14.98
N THR A 84 -0.76 8.33 -14.01
CA THR A 84 0.65 7.93 -13.90
C THR A 84 0.92 6.81 -14.89
N ASP A 85 1.83 7.03 -15.83
CA ASP A 85 2.32 5.98 -16.73
C ASP A 85 3.43 5.19 -16.03
N PHE A 86 3.18 3.91 -15.78
CA PHE A 86 4.09 3.01 -15.08
C PHE A 86 4.96 2.17 -16.02
N ALA A 87 4.77 2.24 -17.34
CA ALA A 87 5.52 1.45 -18.30
C ALA A 87 6.82 2.18 -18.68
N PRO A 88 8.02 1.68 -18.27
CA PRO A 88 9.27 2.31 -18.65
C PRO A 88 9.64 1.95 -20.09
N ASP A 89 9.90 2.96 -20.92
CA ASP A 89 10.44 2.78 -22.27
C ASP A 89 11.96 2.48 -22.26
N VAL A 90 12.39 1.49 -21.46
CA VAL A 90 13.80 1.10 -21.34
C VAL A 90 14.06 -0.18 -22.11
N CYS A 91 15.13 -0.19 -22.91
CA CYS A 91 15.52 -1.34 -23.73
C CYS A 91 15.91 -2.51 -22.83
N LYS A 92 15.11 -3.57 -22.83
CA LYS A 92 15.34 -4.77 -22.03
C LYS A 92 16.69 -5.42 -22.33
N ASP A 93 17.01 -5.59 -23.61
CA ASP A 93 18.23 -6.29 -24.05
C ASP A 93 19.49 -5.49 -23.68
N TYR A 94 19.46 -4.18 -23.91
CA TYR A 94 20.55 -3.29 -23.50
C TYR A 94 20.71 -3.23 -21.98
N LYS A 95 19.59 -3.22 -21.24
CA LYS A 95 19.61 -3.17 -19.79
C LYS A 95 20.20 -4.44 -19.16
N GLN A 96 19.83 -5.62 -19.66
CA GLN A 96 20.30 -6.90 -19.11
C GLN A 96 21.68 -7.30 -19.61
N THR A 97 21.98 -7.08 -20.90
CA THR A 97 23.18 -7.60 -21.54
C THR A 97 24.22 -6.52 -21.85
N GLY A 98 23.84 -5.25 -21.82
CA GLY A 98 24.69 -4.14 -22.25
C GLY A 98 24.83 -4.02 -23.78
N PHE A 99 24.15 -4.89 -24.54
CA PHE A 99 24.18 -4.90 -25.99
C PHE A 99 22.76 -5.00 -26.54
N CYS A 100 22.36 -4.00 -27.34
CA CYS A 100 21.12 -4.05 -28.10
C CYS A 100 21.46 -4.40 -29.54
N GLY A 101 20.87 -5.47 -30.09
CA GLY A 101 21.05 -5.83 -31.50
C GLY A 101 20.57 -4.77 -32.48
N PHE A 102 19.67 -3.87 -32.06
CA PHE A 102 19.20 -2.74 -32.85
C PHE A 102 20.14 -1.53 -32.82
N GLY A 103 21.18 -1.55 -31.97
CA GLY A 103 22.10 -0.43 -31.79
C GLY A 103 21.34 0.88 -31.51
N ASP A 104 21.80 1.98 -32.11
CA ASP A 104 21.21 3.31 -31.92
C ASP A 104 19.85 3.51 -32.60
N ASN A 105 19.40 2.54 -33.42
CA ASN A 105 18.06 2.58 -34.01
C ASN A 105 16.98 2.01 -33.07
N CYS A 106 17.34 1.62 -31.85
CA CYS A 106 16.37 1.14 -30.87
C CYS A 106 15.41 2.27 -30.48
N LYS A 107 14.09 2.00 -30.54
CA LYS A 107 13.05 2.93 -30.05
C LYS A 107 13.14 3.16 -28.53
N PHE A 108 13.69 2.19 -27.80
CA PHE A 108 13.72 2.18 -26.34
C PHE A 108 15.01 2.79 -25.79
N LEU A 109 14.94 3.39 -24.60
CA LEU A 109 16.05 4.05 -23.94
C LEU A 109 17.16 3.07 -23.55
N HIS A 110 18.38 3.38 -23.94
CA HIS A 110 19.61 2.67 -23.57
C HIS A 110 20.15 3.15 -22.21
N SER A 111 19.40 2.86 -21.13
CA SER A 111 19.87 3.06 -19.75
C SER A 111 20.04 1.71 -19.05
N ARG A 112 21.14 1.58 -18.30
CA ARG A 112 21.48 0.39 -17.48
C ARG A 112 21.21 0.61 -16.00
N GLU A 113 20.37 1.59 -15.68
CA GLU A 113 20.03 1.93 -14.31
C GLU A 113 18.96 0.97 -13.75
N ASP A 114 19.18 0.48 -12.53
CA ASP A 114 18.32 -0.46 -11.80
C ASP A 114 17.61 0.20 -10.61
N TYR A 115 16.96 1.34 -10.85
CA TYR A 115 16.13 1.96 -9.83
C TYR A 115 14.82 1.20 -9.64
N LYS A 116 14.40 1.10 -8.38
CA LYS A 116 13.08 0.57 -8.00
C LYS A 116 12.00 1.46 -8.60
N GLN A 117 11.01 0.84 -9.21
CA GLN A 117 9.87 1.55 -9.77
C GLN A 117 9.00 2.12 -8.65
N GLY A 118 8.24 3.20 -8.91
CA GLY A 118 7.39 3.85 -7.89
C GLY A 118 6.48 2.87 -7.15
N TRP A 119 5.83 1.95 -7.87
CA TRP A 119 4.98 0.92 -7.27
C TRP A 119 5.73 -0.04 -6.34
N GLN A 120 7.02 -0.31 -6.60
CA GLN A 120 7.84 -1.15 -5.73
C GLN A 120 8.17 -0.41 -4.45
N LEU A 121 8.46 0.89 -4.53
CA LEU A 121 8.70 1.75 -3.37
C LEU A 121 7.43 1.90 -2.53
N ASP A 122 6.28 2.12 -3.15
CA ASP A 122 4.99 2.23 -2.44
C ASP A 122 4.68 0.92 -1.69
N ARG A 123 4.89 -0.23 -2.34
CA ARG A 123 4.70 -1.55 -1.70
C ARG A 123 5.69 -1.79 -0.56
N GLU A 124 6.95 -1.40 -0.72
CA GLU A 124 7.95 -1.48 0.35
C GLU A 124 7.58 -0.57 1.53
N TRP A 125 7.10 0.64 1.23
CA TRP A 125 6.62 1.60 2.23
C TRP A 125 5.41 1.06 2.99
N GLU A 126 4.44 0.46 2.30
CA GLU A 126 3.29 -0.18 2.93
C GLU A 126 3.71 -1.34 3.83
N ASN A 127 4.62 -2.20 3.37
CA ASN A 127 5.07 -3.35 4.15
C ASN A 127 5.79 -2.92 5.43
N VAL A 128 6.64 -1.90 5.36
CA VAL A 128 7.30 -1.30 6.53
C VAL A 128 6.27 -0.62 7.44
N SER A 129 5.31 0.09 6.86
CA SER A 129 4.29 0.83 7.60
C SER A 129 3.29 -0.11 8.28
N LYS A 130 2.92 -1.25 7.70
CA LYS A 130 2.09 -2.30 8.33
C LYS A 130 2.71 -2.84 9.63
N GLY A 131 4.05 -2.86 9.71
CA GLY A 131 4.77 -3.18 10.95
C GLY A 131 4.71 -2.07 12.01
N ARG A 132 4.57 -0.80 11.59
CA ARG A 132 4.56 0.39 12.47
C ARG A 132 3.15 0.86 12.86
N HIS A 133 2.13 0.59 12.04
CA HIS A 133 0.72 0.92 12.33
C HIS A 133 0.11 0.11 13.47
N LYS A 134 0.81 -0.91 14.00
CA LYS A 134 0.43 -1.59 15.26
C LYS A 134 0.82 -0.79 16.51
N MET A 135 1.50 0.35 16.36
CA MET A 135 1.80 1.29 17.44
C MET A 135 1.21 2.67 17.13
N GLY A 136 -0.11 2.72 16.90
CA GLY A 136 -0.85 3.96 16.64
C GLY A 136 -2.08 4.05 17.53
N GLY A 137 -1.90 4.60 18.74
CA GLY A 137 -2.89 5.28 19.57
C GLY A 137 -4.25 4.62 19.78
N THR A 138 -4.54 4.20 21.02
CA THR A 138 -5.91 3.99 21.49
C THR A 138 -6.74 5.25 21.21
N VAL A 139 -7.56 5.22 20.16
CA VAL A 139 -8.59 6.24 19.92
C VAL A 139 -9.67 6.02 20.99
N VAL A 140 -9.50 6.66 22.14
CA VAL A 140 -10.53 6.78 23.18
C VAL A 140 -11.55 7.84 22.77
N ALA A 141 -12.31 7.60 21.70
CA ALA A 141 -13.53 8.36 21.40
C ALA A 141 -14.37 7.70 20.31
N SER A 142 -15.20 6.72 20.70
CA SER A 142 -16.64 6.72 20.43
C SER A 142 -17.22 5.34 20.77
N ALA A 143 -17.98 5.31 21.86
CA ALA A 143 -18.75 4.17 22.31
C ALA A 143 -19.90 3.86 21.34
N ARG A 144 -19.63 3.09 20.29
CA ARG A 144 -20.58 2.16 19.65
C ARG A 144 -19.80 0.97 19.13
N ARG A 145 -19.59 -0.02 20.01
CA ARG A 145 -18.95 -1.29 19.69
C ARG A 145 -20.04 -2.29 19.29
N ASP A 146 -20.51 -2.13 18.07
CA ASP A 146 -21.18 -3.21 17.33
C ASP A 146 -20.56 -3.21 15.93
N LYS A 147 -19.37 -3.79 15.84
CA LYS A 147 -18.75 -4.19 14.58
C LYS A 147 -18.68 -5.72 14.64
N PRO A 148 -19.29 -6.45 13.70
CA PRO A 148 -19.16 -7.91 13.65
C PRO A 148 -17.68 -8.26 13.50
N LYS A 149 -17.21 -9.24 14.28
CA LYS A 149 -15.85 -9.79 14.25
C LYS A 149 -15.68 -10.76 13.06
N ASP A 150 -16.10 -10.36 11.87
CA ASP A 150 -15.89 -11.18 10.67
C ASP A 150 -14.52 -10.93 10.01
N ASP A 151 -13.86 -9.80 10.31
CA ASP A 151 -12.53 -9.49 9.78
C ASP A 151 -11.38 -10.32 10.42
N ASP A 152 -11.64 -11.06 11.50
CA ASP A 152 -10.63 -11.92 12.17
C ASP A 152 -10.47 -13.30 11.46
N ASP A 153 -11.40 -13.68 10.58
CA ASP A 153 -11.40 -15.02 9.96
C ASP A 153 -10.46 -15.13 8.75
N ASP A 154 -10.34 -14.09 7.92
CA ASP A 154 -9.43 -14.05 6.76
C ASP A 154 -7.95 -14.03 7.20
N ASP A 155 -7.64 -13.29 8.27
CA ASP A 155 -6.29 -13.20 8.85
C ASP A 155 -5.85 -14.50 9.55
N GLU A 156 -6.80 -15.29 10.07
CA GLU A 156 -6.49 -16.62 10.61
C GLU A 156 -6.28 -17.67 9.50
N GLU A 157 -6.99 -17.57 8.37
CA GLU A 157 -6.80 -18.45 7.21
C GLU A 157 -5.40 -18.28 6.60
N ALA A 158 -4.92 -17.04 6.43
CA ALA A 158 -3.56 -16.78 5.93
C ALA A 158 -2.46 -17.22 6.92
N MET A 159 -2.74 -17.30 8.22
CA MET A 159 -1.82 -17.88 9.21
C MET A 159 -1.86 -19.41 9.26
N LEU A 160 -2.86 -20.06 8.66
CA LEU A 160 -2.92 -21.51 8.52
C LEU A 160 -1.94 -22.01 7.45
N ASP A 161 -1.70 -21.25 6.38
CA ASP A 161 -0.81 -21.66 5.30
C ASP A 161 0.67 -21.60 5.66
N ASN A 162 1.03 -20.74 6.62
CA ASN A 162 2.42 -20.50 7.02
C ASN A 162 2.91 -21.41 8.16
N ILE A 163 2.06 -22.25 8.74
CA ILE A 163 2.44 -23.14 9.85
C ILE A 163 2.44 -24.58 9.35
N PRO A 164 3.60 -25.27 9.34
CA PRO A 164 3.66 -26.69 9.01
C PRO A 164 2.77 -27.48 9.99
N PHE A 165 1.70 -28.11 9.49
CA PHE A 165 0.72 -28.86 10.28
C PHE A 165 1.26 -30.15 10.92
N VAL A 166 2.55 -30.42 10.71
CA VAL A 166 3.23 -31.65 11.09
C VAL A 166 4.36 -31.31 12.05
N CYS A 167 4.48 -32.09 13.12
CA CYS A 167 5.56 -31.95 14.06
C CYS A 167 6.90 -32.34 13.41
N ILE A 168 7.90 -31.47 13.50
CA ILE A 168 9.24 -31.69 12.89
C ILE A 168 9.95 -32.91 13.49
N ILE A 169 9.59 -33.31 14.72
CA ILE A 169 10.23 -34.42 15.44
C ILE A 169 9.60 -35.77 15.09
N CYS A 170 8.26 -35.90 15.19
CA CYS A 170 7.57 -37.16 14.92
C CYS A 170 7.02 -37.29 13.50
N ARG A 171 6.99 -36.20 12.72
CA ARG A 171 6.41 -36.14 11.37
C ARG A 171 4.93 -36.54 11.29
N GLU A 172 4.24 -36.48 12.43
CA GLU A 172 2.80 -36.71 12.56
C GLU A 172 2.06 -35.41 12.89
N SER A 173 0.73 -35.46 12.87
CA SER A 173 -0.11 -34.36 13.37
C SER A 173 0.20 -34.03 14.84
N TYR A 174 0.02 -32.76 15.22
CA TYR A 174 0.34 -32.33 16.57
C TYR A 174 -0.61 -32.94 17.61
N LYS A 175 -0.04 -33.73 18.54
CA LYS A 175 -0.69 -34.13 19.79
C LYS A 175 -0.23 -33.16 20.89
N GLU A 176 -1.18 -32.39 21.43
CA GLU A 176 -0.92 -31.34 22.42
C GLU A 176 0.20 -30.37 22.00
N PRO A 177 -0.08 -29.47 21.04
CA PRO A 177 0.94 -28.58 20.53
C PRO A 177 1.42 -27.59 21.59
N ILE A 178 2.73 -27.39 21.63
CA ILE A 178 3.43 -26.41 22.44
C ILE A 178 4.23 -25.46 21.55
N VAL A 179 4.47 -24.24 22.04
CA VAL A 179 5.27 -23.21 21.38
C VAL A 179 6.54 -22.96 22.20
N THR A 180 7.66 -22.98 21.51
CA THR A 180 8.97 -22.58 22.06
C THR A 180 9.17 -21.07 21.97
N ARG A 181 10.12 -20.50 22.71
CA ARG A 181 10.44 -19.04 22.63
C ARG A 181 10.75 -18.55 21.22
N CYS A 182 11.27 -19.44 20.36
CA CYS A 182 11.59 -19.15 18.97
C CYS A 182 10.39 -19.31 18.02
N GLY A 183 9.17 -19.57 18.53
CA GLY A 183 7.95 -19.64 17.73
C GLY A 183 7.73 -20.97 17.01
N HIS A 184 8.58 -21.99 17.24
CA HIS A 184 8.42 -23.31 16.62
C HIS A 184 7.45 -24.19 17.44
N TYR A 185 6.62 -24.92 16.72
CA TYR A 185 5.58 -25.80 17.26
C TYR A 185 6.06 -27.26 17.33
N PHE A 186 5.74 -27.94 18.43
CA PHE A 186 6.05 -29.35 18.65
C PHE A 186 4.93 -30.04 19.46
N CYS A 187 4.87 -31.37 19.42
CA CYS A 187 4.09 -32.12 20.40
C CYS A 187 4.75 -32.04 21.78
N GLU A 188 3.95 -31.99 22.85
CA GLU A 188 4.43 -31.96 24.23
C GLU A 188 5.45 -33.08 24.52
N ALA A 189 5.08 -34.33 24.23
CA ALA A 189 5.95 -35.48 24.43
C ALA A 189 7.25 -35.41 23.60
N CYS A 190 7.18 -34.85 22.38
CA CYS A 190 8.34 -34.74 21.50
C CYS A 190 9.36 -33.71 22.01
N ALA A 191 8.87 -32.57 22.50
CA ALA A 191 9.73 -31.53 23.06
C ALA A 191 10.38 -31.97 24.37
N LEU A 192 9.65 -32.67 25.24
CA LEU A 192 10.19 -33.20 26.49
C LEU A 192 11.24 -34.30 26.25
N LYS A 193 10.98 -35.23 25.30
CA LYS A 193 11.96 -36.27 24.92
C LYS A 193 13.23 -35.66 24.35
N ARG A 194 13.10 -34.64 23.51
CA ARG A 194 14.26 -33.94 22.93
C ARG A 194 15.03 -33.16 23.98
N TYR A 195 14.37 -32.40 24.84
CA TYR A 195 15.04 -31.62 25.90
C TYR A 195 15.90 -32.48 26.85
N ARG A 196 15.53 -33.76 27.06
CA ARG A 196 16.34 -34.72 27.82
C ARG A 196 17.62 -35.17 27.09
N ARG A 197 17.64 -35.11 25.76
CA ARG A 197 18.80 -35.48 24.93
C ARG A 197 19.62 -34.23 24.59
N ASP A 198 18.96 -33.23 24.01
CA ASP A 198 19.52 -31.96 23.59
C ASP A 198 18.59 -30.80 23.98
N PRO A 199 19.07 -29.80 24.75
CA PRO A 199 18.26 -28.65 25.20
C PRO A 199 18.03 -27.58 24.10
N THR A 200 18.14 -27.96 22.83
CA THR A 200 18.05 -27.06 21.67
C THR A 200 16.78 -27.28 20.84
N CYS A 201 16.31 -26.23 20.18
CA CYS A 201 15.15 -26.28 19.30
C CYS A 201 15.45 -27.11 18.05
N ALA A 202 14.51 -27.97 17.64
CA ALA A 202 14.69 -28.85 16.48
C ALA A 202 14.73 -28.14 15.13
N ALA A 203 14.12 -26.96 15.04
CA ALA A 203 14.01 -26.20 13.79
C ALA A 203 15.15 -25.19 13.59
N CYS A 204 15.50 -24.46 14.65
CA CYS A 204 16.49 -23.36 14.57
C CYS A 204 17.75 -23.57 15.41
N GLY A 205 17.85 -24.65 16.20
CA GLY A 205 19.02 -24.92 17.05
C GLY A 205 19.18 -24.00 18.28
N VAL A 206 18.31 -22.99 18.46
CA VAL A 206 18.36 -22.08 19.62
C VAL A 206 18.04 -22.84 20.91
N GLY A 207 18.79 -22.59 21.98
CA GLY A 207 18.52 -23.15 23.31
C GLY A 207 17.12 -22.77 23.80
N THR A 208 16.31 -23.78 24.15
CA THR A 208 14.91 -23.55 24.57
C THR A 208 14.80 -23.10 26.02
N ASN A 209 15.90 -23.18 26.80
CA ASN A 209 16.00 -22.77 28.20
C ASN A 209 14.88 -23.34 29.09
N GLY A 210 14.34 -24.52 28.74
CA GLY A 210 13.29 -25.20 29.50
C GLY A 210 11.92 -24.51 29.48
N VAL A 211 11.71 -23.48 28.64
CA VAL A 211 10.44 -22.74 28.58
C VAL A 211 9.60 -23.23 27.41
N PHE A 212 8.54 -23.96 27.73
CA PHE A 212 7.57 -24.51 26.80
C PHE A 212 6.17 -24.01 27.18
N ASN A 213 5.54 -23.24 26.29
CA ASN A 213 4.19 -22.71 26.51
C ASN A 213 3.16 -23.52 25.71
N THR A 214 1.93 -23.66 26.21
CA THR A 214 0.86 -24.35 25.48
C THR A 214 0.36 -23.51 24.31
N ALA A 215 0.22 -24.12 23.12
CA ALA A 215 -0.18 -23.44 21.90
C ALA A 215 -1.72 -23.34 21.78
N LYS A 216 -2.37 -22.52 22.63
CA LYS A 216 -3.85 -22.37 22.62
C LYS A 216 -4.40 -21.97 21.24
N ARG A 217 -3.68 -21.09 20.53
CA ARG A 217 -4.04 -20.64 19.18
C ARG A 217 -3.97 -21.77 18.15
N LEU A 218 -2.92 -22.58 18.19
CA LEU A 218 -2.79 -23.73 17.27
C LEU A 218 -3.83 -24.81 17.56
N LYS A 219 -4.17 -25.05 18.83
CA LYS A 219 -5.25 -25.97 19.21
C LYS A 219 -6.58 -25.56 18.60
N ARG A 220 -6.97 -24.28 18.71
CA ARG A 220 -8.20 -23.73 18.13
C ARG A 220 -8.25 -23.87 16.59
N LEU A 221 -7.12 -23.64 15.93
CA LEU A 221 -7.01 -23.78 14.48
C LEU A 221 -7.15 -25.24 14.02
N LEU A 222 -6.51 -26.18 14.72
CA LEU A 222 -6.62 -27.61 14.43
C LEU A 222 -8.03 -28.14 14.66
N THR A 223 -8.71 -27.70 15.73
CA THR A 223 -10.10 -28.09 15.99
C THR A 223 -11.04 -27.56 14.92
N ARG A 224 -10.88 -26.29 14.52
CA ARG A 224 -11.69 -25.68 13.44
C ARG A 224 -11.50 -26.39 12.10
N LYS A 225 -10.26 -26.78 11.75
CA LYS A 225 -9.98 -27.54 10.52
C LYS A 225 -10.62 -28.93 10.54
N ARG A 226 -10.55 -29.65 11.68
CA ARG A 226 -11.21 -30.95 11.86
C ARG A 226 -12.74 -30.84 11.76
N GLU A 227 -13.32 -29.79 12.32
CA GLU A 227 -14.76 -29.52 12.24
C GLU A 227 -15.21 -29.24 10.82
N ARG A 228 -14.50 -28.35 10.09
CA ARG A 228 -14.76 -28.09 8.66
C ARG A 228 -14.65 -29.35 7.80
N ALA A 229 -13.63 -30.18 8.05
CA ALA A 229 -13.46 -31.45 7.33
C ALA A 229 -14.59 -32.45 7.64
N ALA A 230 -15.05 -32.52 8.90
CA ALA A 230 -16.15 -33.38 9.30
C ALA A 230 -17.49 -32.94 8.70
N ILE A 231 -17.74 -31.63 8.60
CA ILE A 231 -18.92 -31.07 7.92
C ILE A 231 -18.88 -31.47 6.44
N ARG A 232 -17.75 -31.24 5.75
CA ARG A 232 -17.57 -31.61 4.35
C ARG A 232 -17.75 -33.12 4.11
N ARG A 233 -17.25 -33.97 5.02
CA ARG A 233 -17.44 -35.43 4.92
C ARG A 233 -18.90 -35.82 5.10
N LYS A 234 -19.64 -35.20 6.03
CA LYS A 234 -21.08 -35.45 6.21
C LYS A 234 -21.90 -35.03 5.00
N GLU A 235 -21.59 -33.87 4.42
CA GLU A 235 -22.23 -33.38 3.19
C GLU A 235 -21.94 -34.32 2.01
N ALA A 236 -20.72 -34.85 1.88
CA ALA A 236 -20.37 -35.84 0.85
C ALA A 236 -21.13 -37.17 1.02
N ILE A 237 -21.28 -37.65 2.26
CA ILE A 237 -22.08 -38.86 2.58
C ILE A 237 -23.56 -38.63 2.26
N GLU A 238 -24.10 -37.45 2.58
CA GLU A 238 -25.49 -37.08 2.28
C GLU A 238 -25.73 -36.90 0.77
N ALA A 239 -24.72 -36.43 0.03
CA ALA A 239 -24.74 -36.32 -1.43
C ALA A 239 -24.55 -37.67 -2.16
N GLY A 240 -24.32 -38.77 -1.44
CA GLY A 240 -24.18 -40.12 -1.99
C GLY A 240 -22.84 -40.38 -2.67
N GLU A 241 -21.80 -39.61 -2.35
CA GLU A 241 -20.43 -39.82 -2.85
C GLU A 241 -19.68 -40.82 -1.95
N GLU A 242 -19.06 -41.84 -2.56
CA GLU A 242 -18.28 -42.86 -1.87
C GLU A 242 -17.01 -42.25 -1.26
N VAL A 243 -17.06 -41.90 0.03
CA VAL A 243 -15.90 -41.40 0.75
C VAL A 243 -14.93 -42.55 1.05
N SER A 244 -13.77 -42.56 0.37
CA SER A 244 -12.69 -43.49 0.69
C SER A 244 -12.09 -43.17 2.05
N ASP A 245 -12.10 -44.14 2.98
CA ASP A 245 -11.53 -44.07 4.33
C ASP A 245 -9.98 -44.04 4.36
N GLY A 246 -9.36 -43.20 3.54
CA GLY A 246 -7.89 -43.13 3.41
C GLY A 246 -7.17 -42.37 4.53
N ASP A 247 -7.89 -41.63 5.38
CA ASP A 247 -7.30 -40.74 6.40
C ASP A 247 -7.79 -41.01 7.83
N GLU A 248 -8.46 -42.13 8.08
CA GLU A 248 -8.78 -42.61 9.43
C GLU A 248 -7.93 -43.84 9.76
N GLU A 249 -6.67 -43.66 10.17
CA GLU A 249 -6.09 -44.56 11.17
C GLU A 249 -4.84 -44.02 11.90
N THR A 250 -4.86 -44.25 13.22
CA THR A 250 -3.79 -44.15 14.24
C THR A 250 -3.55 -42.75 14.84
N HIS A 251 -3.54 -42.51 16.16
CA HIS A 251 -3.41 -43.39 17.31
C HIS A 251 -3.83 -42.60 18.58
N ASP A 252 -4.94 -42.98 19.21
CA ASP A 252 -5.18 -42.71 20.64
C ASP A 252 -4.68 -43.95 21.40
N LYS A 253 -3.49 -43.80 21.99
CA LYS A 253 -2.86 -44.69 22.97
C LYS A 253 -1.61 -44.01 23.51
#